data_AF-A0A2W1DXR5-F1
#
_entry.id   AF-A0A2W1DXR5-F1
#
_cell.length_a   1.000
_cell.length_b   1.000
_cell.length_c   1.000
_cell.angle_alpha   90.00
_cell.angle_beta   90.00
_cell.angle_gamma   90.00
#
_symmetry.space_group_name_H-M   'P 1'
#
loop_
_entity.id
_entity.type
_entity.pdbx_description
1 polymer ?
#
loop_
_entity_poly.entity_id
_entity_poly.type
_entity_poly.pdbx_seq_one_letter_code
_entity_poly.pdbx_strand_id
1 'polypeptide(L)'
;MRRPPDAHYSFTIPSIHDDTTLDCRLYHPDVLLKPKDSSEIVQWKRRGIVMAHPYASMGGSYDDRVVGIVVEEFLHAGWMVGTFNFRGANTSKGRTSWSGRPELDDYNSFAAFFMHYMSYIQPHLTKTPGVAFTPKQSPIPPEMREAAQTQPDTCPVVVLGGYSYGSLILKNLPPVPTILQPFSAPLAGSAADEIILRARKLAAQSNLDWINLARDETRARKSSSGHDLTSPVMIGGEETSPHKRRSSRDVKRNLEGGTRLEIRTRLRSLSHRRHDHNEAISTPDTKSVSITMPNIRYILISPLTPPVSTVVAPALGYKIWSKSREDYQEVIAKHACLAIYGDQDIFSSAKKIRDWSDQLKAAPTSRFTSVEVAGAGHFWAEPDVEVRLRSALEEWEHDIR
;
A
#
# COMPACT_ATOMS: atom_id res chain seq x y z
N MET A 1 1.56 -18.80 18.47
CA MET A 1 1.40 -17.46 17.87
C MET A 1 1.80 -17.54 16.41
N ARG A 2 0.91 -17.16 15.48
CA ARG A 2 1.29 -16.98 14.07
C ARG A 2 2.21 -15.76 13.99
N ARG A 3 3.26 -15.84 13.17
CA ARG A 3 4.15 -14.71 12.92
C ARG A 3 3.35 -13.67 12.12
N PRO A 4 3.37 -12.37 12.49
CA PRO A 4 2.69 -11.36 11.71
C PRO A 4 3.24 -11.36 10.26
N PRO A 5 2.40 -11.10 9.26
CA PRO A 5 2.82 -11.09 7.87
C PRO A 5 3.90 -10.02 7.66
N ASP A 6 4.93 -10.36 6.87
CA ASP A 6 6.01 -9.43 6.58
C ASP A 6 5.49 -8.31 5.64
N ALA A 7 5.80 -7.06 5.97
CA ALA A 7 5.41 -5.92 5.14
C ALA A 7 6.14 -5.94 3.80
N HIS A 8 5.41 -5.67 2.72
CA HIS A 8 5.99 -5.57 1.38
C HIS A 8 6.88 -4.33 1.26
N TYR A 9 6.44 -3.20 1.83
CA TYR A 9 7.27 -2.02 2.02
C TYR A 9 7.22 -1.54 3.46
N SER A 10 8.38 -1.13 3.96
CA SER A 10 8.54 -0.28 5.14
C SER A 10 9.21 1.02 4.68
N PHE A 11 8.57 2.15 4.92
CA PHE A 11 9.00 3.45 4.40
C PHE A 11 8.50 4.59 5.29
N THR A 12 8.91 5.80 4.96
CA THR A 12 8.50 7.00 5.69
C THR A 12 7.84 8.01 4.78
N ILE A 13 6.92 8.79 5.35
CA ILE A 13 6.29 9.96 4.72
C ILE A 13 6.32 11.16 5.68
N PRO A 14 6.32 12.41 5.19
CA PRO A 14 6.09 13.59 6.01
C PRO A 14 4.61 13.74 6.36
N SER A 15 4.31 14.18 7.57
CA SER A 15 2.96 14.63 7.94
C SER A 15 2.63 15.97 7.28
N ILE A 16 1.43 16.13 6.74
CA ILE A 16 0.94 17.40 6.20
C ILE A 16 0.77 18.50 7.26
N HIS A 17 0.81 18.14 8.55
CA HIS A 17 0.71 19.10 9.65
C HIS A 17 1.98 19.95 9.79
N ASP A 18 3.15 19.30 9.79
CA ASP A 18 4.42 19.91 10.19
C ASP A 18 5.66 19.14 9.71
N ASP A 19 5.55 18.36 8.64
CA ASP A 19 6.63 17.54 8.07
C ASP A 19 7.21 16.47 9.02
N THR A 20 6.53 16.17 10.14
CA THR A 20 6.93 15.10 11.05
C THR A 20 7.05 13.79 10.28
N THR A 21 8.19 13.11 10.40
CA THR A 21 8.42 11.83 9.73
C THR A 21 7.59 10.73 10.40
N LEU A 22 6.70 10.13 9.63
CA LEU A 22 5.85 9.01 10.04
C LEU A 22 6.37 7.71 9.43
N ASP A 23 6.45 6.65 10.23
CA ASP A 23 6.74 5.31 9.72
C ASP A 23 5.48 4.62 9.22
N CYS A 24 5.61 4.02 8.05
CA CYS A 24 4.52 3.41 7.33
C CYS A 24 4.91 2.02 6.83
N ARG A 25 3.92 1.13 6.78
CA ARG A 25 4.03 -0.19 6.20
C ARG A 25 2.89 -0.43 5.22
N LEU A 26 3.22 -1.17 4.16
CA LEU A 26 2.28 -1.55 3.12
C LEU A 26 2.41 -3.05 2.87
N TYR A 27 1.28 -3.73 2.85
CA TYR A 27 1.17 -5.17 2.67
C TYR A 27 0.38 -5.47 1.41
N HIS A 28 0.95 -6.34 0.57
CA HIS A 28 0.32 -6.78 -0.67
C HIS A 28 -0.33 -8.14 -0.48
N PRO A 29 -1.56 -8.34 -0.95
CA PRO A 29 -2.15 -9.66 -1.00
C PRO A 29 -1.40 -10.55 -1.99
N ASP A 30 -1.50 -11.86 -1.80
CA ASP A 30 -0.84 -12.87 -2.65
C ASP A 30 -1.11 -12.68 -4.14
N VAL A 31 -2.29 -12.18 -4.51
CA VAL A 31 -2.70 -11.91 -5.90
C VAL A 31 -1.82 -10.85 -6.59
N LEU A 32 -1.18 -9.96 -5.82
CA LEU A 32 -0.21 -8.98 -6.33
C LEU A 32 1.23 -9.49 -6.26
N LEU A 33 1.50 -10.59 -5.56
CA LEU A 33 2.85 -11.13 -5.36
C LEU A 33 3.15 -12.35 -6.24
N LYS A 34 2.12 -13.06 -6.73
CA LYS A 34 2.28 -14.27 -7.54
C LYS A 34 1.33 -14.22 -8.76
N PRO A 35 1.85 -14.24 -9.99
CA PRO A 35 1.03 -14.47 -11.18
C PRO A 35 0.53 -15.92 -11.16
N LYS A 36 -0.61 -16.19 -10.51
CA LYS A 36 -1.14 -17.57 -10.45
C LYS A 36 -1.58 -18.05 -11.84
N ASP A 37 -1.21 -19.29 -12.10
CA ASP A 37 -1.54 -20.08 -13.27
C ASP A 37 -2.96 -20.64 -13.13
N SER A 38 -3.96 -19.97 -13.68
CA SER A 38 -5.25 -20.59 -13.97
C SER A 38 -6.01 -19.73 -14.96
N SER A 39 -6.80 -20.41 -15.79
CA SER A 39 -7.76 -19.88 -16.76
C SER A 39 -8.78 -18.88 -16.21
N GLU A 40 -8.74 -18.58 -14.91
CA GLU A 40 -9.45 -17.47 -14.27
C GLU A 40 -8.42 -16.46 -13.75
N ILE A 41 -8.33 -15.31 -14.41
CA ILE A 41 -7.45 -14.22 -13.95
C ILE A 41 -8.00 -13.76 -12.59
N VAL A 42 -7.38 -14.15 -11.47
CA VAL A 42 -7.71 -13.58 -10.16
C VAL A 42 -7.21 -12.14 -10.15
N GLN A 43 -8.04 -11.23 -10.65
CA GLN A 43 -7.76 -9.80 -10.71
C GLN A 43 -7.84 -9.23 -9.30
N TRP A 44 -6.87 -8.40 -8.93
CA TRP A 44 -6.98 -7.61 -7.70
C TRP A 44 -8.12 -6.60 -7.87
N LYS A 45 -9.15 -6.74 -7.05
CA LYS A 45 -10.40 -5.96 -7.14
C LYS A 45 -10.27 -4.51 -6.64
N ARG A 46 -9.05 -3.95 -6.63
CA ARG A 46 -8.71 -2.59 -6.15
C ARG A 46 -9.29 -2.28 -4.76
N ARG A 47 -9.15 -3.24 -3.85
CA ARG A 47 -9.62 -3.14 -2.46
C ARG A 47 -8.46 -2.92 -1.51
N GLY A 48 -8.62 -2.00 -0.57
CA GLY A 48 -7.60 -1.69 0.42
C GLY A 48 -8.17 -1.22 1.75
N ILE A 49 -7.40 -1.41 2.82
CA ILE A 49 -7.73 -0.96 4.17
C ILE A 49 -6.54 -0.22 4.78
N VAL A 50 -6.81 0.91 5.40
CA VAL A 50 -5.86 1.64 6.26
C VAL A 50 -6.23 1.34 7.70
N MET A 51 -5.29 0.89 8.52
CA MET A 51 -5.53 0.60 9.93
C MET A 51 -4.65 1.45 10.84
N ALA A 52 -5.29 2.29 11.65
CA ALA A 52 -4.63 3.09 12.69
C ALA A 52 -4.61 2.37 14.05
N HIS A 53 -3.53 2.59 14.78
CA HIS A 53 -3.19 1.86 16.00
C HIS A 53 -3.68 2.57 17.30
N PRO A 54 -3.58 1.93 18.48
CA PRO A 54 -4.04 2.50 19.74
C PRO A 54 -3.04 3.55 20.27
N TYR A 55 -3.31 4.16 21.43
CA TYR A 55 -2.59 5.35 21.88
C TYR A 55 -1.06 5.17 21.98
N ALA A 56 -0.32 5.97 21.22
CA ALA A 56 1.15 5.90 21.11
C ALA A 56 1.86 5.99 22.47
N SER A 57 1.42 6.91 23.33
CA SER A 57 2.06 7.16 24.63
C SER A 57 1.90 6.02 25.63
N MET A 58 0.97 5.09 25.38
CA MET A 58 0.79 3.87 26.19
C MET A 58 1.41 2.63 25.52
N GLY A 59 2.33 2.84 24.57
CA GLY A 59 3.02 1.76 23.85
C GLY A 59 2.28 1.27 22.61
N GLY A 60 1.19 1.92 22.20
CA GLY A 60 0.48 1.59 20.97
C GLY A 60 1.33 1.88 19.73
N SER A 61 1.33 0.94 18.77
CA SER A 61 1.98 1.10 17.46
C SER A 61 1.28 0.20 16.45
N TYR A 62 1.63 0.30 15.16
CA TYR A 62 1.13 -0.65 14.15
C TYR A 62 1.50 -2.11 14.44
N ASP A 63 2.41 -2.39 15.39
CA ASP A 63 2.80 -3.74 15.82
C ASP A 63 1.85 -4.31 16.90
N ASP A 64 0.80 -3.57 17.24
CA ASP A 64 -0.24 -4.02 18.17
C ASP A 64 -0.94 -5.28 17.66
N ARG A 65 -1.25 -6.21 18.58
CA ARG A 65 -1.85 -7.52 18.25
C ARG A 65 -3.19 -7.37 17.53
N VAL A 66 -4.04 -6.43 17.94
CA VAL A 66 -5.35 -6.20 17.31
C VAL A 66 -5.18 -5.67 15.89
N VAL A 67 -4.23 -4.77 15.67
CA VAL A 67 -3.87 -4.29 14.33
C VAL A 67 -3.35 -5.44 13.46
N GLY A 68 -2.49 -6.31 14.03
CA GLY A 68 -2.00 -7.51 13.36
C GLY A 68 -3.10 -8.48 12.94
N ILE A 69 -4.12 -8.69 13.79
CA ILE A 69 -5.29 -9.51 13.45
C ILE A 69 -6.02 -8.94 12.22
N VAL A 70 -6.29 -7.62 12.20
CA VAL A 70 -6.94 -6.98 11.04
C VAL A 70 -6.09 -7.12 9.78
N VAL A 71 -4.77 -6.93 9.89
CA VAL A 71 -3.85 -7.08 8.75
C VAL A 71 -3.90 -8.50 8.18
N GLU A 72 -3.84 -9.52 9.04
CA GLU A 72 -3.93 -10.92 8.63
C GLU A 72 -5.26 -11.23 7.92
N GLU A 73 -6.40 -10.86 8.53
CA GLU A 73 -7.73 -11.17 7.98
C GLU A 73 -7.95 -10.52 6.61
N PHE A 74 -7.62 -9.23 6.48
CA PHE A 74 -7.82 -8.52 5.22
C PHE A 74 -6.83 -8.97 4.14
N LEU A 75 -5.60 -9.33 4.49
CA LEU A 75 -4.65 -9.90 3.51
C LEU A 75 -5.13 -11.26 3.00
N HIS A 76 -5.62 -12.14 3.88
CA HIS A 76 -6.21 -13.42 3.48
C HIS A 76 -7.44 -13.23 2.58
N ALA A 77 -8.24 -12.19 2.83
CA ALA A 77 -9.36 -11.81 1.98
C ALA A 77 -8.94 -11.18 0.62
N GLY A 78 -7.65 -10.95 0.39
CA GLY A 78 -7.12 -10.40 -0.87
C GLY A 78 -7.12 -8.87 -0.94
N TRP A 79 -7.19 -8.19 0.21
CA TRP A 79 -7.11 -6.73 0.29
C TRP A 79 -5.66 -6.27 0.42
N MET A 80 -5.38 -5.07 -0.07
CA MET A 80 -4.15 -4.35 0.29
C MET A 80 -4.30 -3.75 1.68
N VAL A 81 -3.29 -3.87 2.53
CA VAL A 81 -3.34 -3.31 3.89
C VAL A 81 -2.26 -2.25 4.04
N GLY A 82 -2.62 -1.10 4.60
CA GLY A 82 -1.69 -0.04 4.99
C GLY A 82 -1.76 0.17 6.50
N THR A 83 -0.62 0.19 7.17
CA THR A 83 -0.52 0.59 8.57
C THR A 83 0.53 1.68 8.73
N PHE A 84 0.37 2.56 9.70
CA PHE A 84 1.30 3.66 9.95
C PHE A 84 1.37 3.93 11.44
N ASN A 85 2.46 4.53 11.89
CA ASN A 85 2.62 5.00 13.26
C ASN A 85 2.32 6.49 13.32
N PHE A 86 1.41 6.89 14.21
CA PHE A 86 1.24 8.29 14.58
C PHE A 86 2.57 8.86 15.10
N ARG A 87 2.70 10.19 15.05
CA ARG A 87 3.82 10.89 15.69
C ARG A 87 4.08 10.41 17.12
N GLY A 88 5.35 10.20 17.47
CA GLY A 88 5.75 9.73 18.80
C GLY A 88 5.50 8.25 19.10
N ALA A 89 5.01 7.44 18.14
CA ALA A 89 4.95 5.99 18.27
C ALA A 89 6.20 5.33 17.65
N ASN A 90 6.85 4.45 18.42
CA ASN A 90 8.03 3.68 18.00
C ASN A 90 9.11 4.59 17.35
N THR A 91 9.42 4.38 16.07
CA THR A 91 10.42 5.14 15.31
C THR A 91 9.88 6.43 14.66
N SER A 92 8.56 6.68 14.71
CA SER A 92 7.98 7.93 14.21
C SER A 92 8.44 9.09 15.07
N LYS A 93 8.92 10.16 14.41
CA LYS A 93 9.45 11.35 15.11
C LYS A 93 8.32 12.10 15.82
N GLY A 94 8.71 13.08 16.63
CA GLY A 94 7.78 13.96 17.35
C GLY A 94 7.25 13.33 18.64
N ARG A 95 6.12 13.87 19.12
CA ARG A 95 5.44 13.42 20.34
C ARG A 95 3.94 13.48 20.12
N THR A 96 3.22 12.59 20.78
CA THR A 96 1.75 12.64 20.83
C THR A 96 1.31 13.99 21.38
N SER A 97 0.45 14.65 20.63
CA SER A 97 -0.18 15.89 20.99
C SER A 97 -1.33 15.62 21.95
N TRP A 98 -1.53 16.55 22.87
CA TRP A 98 -2.72 16.52 23.72
C TRP A 98 -3.97 16.93 22.93
N SER A 99 -3.84 17.58 21.77
CA SER A 99 -4.98 18.11 21.02
C SER A 99 -5.66 17.10 20.08
N GLY A 100 -4.93 16.08 19.62
CA GLY A 100 -5.38 15.12 18.59
C GLY A 100 -5.42 15.66 17.14
N ARG A 101 -5.18 16.97 16.91
CA ARG A 101 -5.18 17.55 15.55
C ARG A 101 -3.98 17.13 14.70
N PRO A 102 -2.74 17.18 15.22
CA PRO A 102 -1.60 16.67 14.47
C PRO A 102 -1.73 15.17 14.14
N GLU A 103 -2.33 14.36 15.03
CA GLU A 103 -2.64 12.96 14.76
C GLU A 103 -3.70 12.78 13.66
N LEU A 104 -4.69 13.68 13.59
CA LEU A 104 -5.68 13.71 12.51
C LEU A 104 -5.01 13.90 11.15
N ASP A 105 -4.08 14.84 11.07
CA ASP A 105 -3.34 15.14 9.85
C ASP A 105 -2.30 14.08 9.51
N ASP A 106 -1.74 13.38 10.51
CA ASP A 106 -0.94 12.17 10.28
C ASP A 106 -1.77 11.08 9.58
N TYR A 107 -3.01 10.86 10.03
CA TYR A 107 -3.92 9.92 9.39
C TYR A 107 -4.25 10.39 7.96
N ASN A 108 -4.60 11.67 7.76
CA ASN A 108 -4.90 12.23 6.45
C ASN A 108 -3.73 12.04 5.46
N SER A 109 -2.50 12.26 5.93
CA SER A 109 -1.27 12.08 5.16
C SER A 109 -1.13 10.66 4.63
N PHE A 110 -1.32 9.66 5.51
CA PHE A 110 -1.20 8.27 5.12
C PHE A 110 -2.39 7.77 4.31
N ALA A 111 -3.61 8.20 4.62
CA ALA A 111 -4.80 7.86 3.84
C ALA A 111 -4.69 8.37 2.40
N ALA A 112 -4.24 9.61 2.21
CA ALA A 112 -3.99 10.17 0.88
C ALA A 112 -2.87 9.41 0.15
N PHE A 113 -1.73 9.15 0.81
CA PHE A 113 -0.66 8.30 0.27
C PHE A 113 -1.22 6.97 -0.26
N PHE A 114 -2.02 6.28 0.56
CA PHE A 114 -2.54 4.95 0.28
C PHE A 114 -3.51 4.95 -0.91
N MET A 115 -4.44 5.93 -0.96
CA MET A 115 -5.37 6.07 -2.09
C MET A 115 -4.65 6.41 -3.40
N HIS A 116 -3.64 7.29 -3.34
CA HIS A 116 -2.79 7.57 -4.50
C HIS A 116 -2.04 6.32 -4.96
N TYR A 117 -1.39 5.61 -4.03
CA TYR A 117 -0.67 4.39 -4.32
C TYR A 117 -1.56 3.34 -5.02
N MET A 118 -2.74 3.07 -4.47
CA MET A 118 -3.71 2.15 -5.07
C MET A 118 -4.17 2.58 -6.47
N SER A 119 -4.19 3.88 -6.77
CA SER A 119 -4.54 4.37 -8.10
C SER A 119 -3.43 4.18 -9.13
N TYR A 120 -2.16 4.12 -8.69
CA TYR A 120 -0.99 3.90 -9.53
C TYR A 120 -0.61 2.42 -9.73
N ILE A 121 -1.12 1.53 -8.88
CA ILE A 121 -0.89 0.08 -9.02
C ILE A 121 -1.68 -0.46 -10.22
N GLN A 122 -0.95 -1.06 -11.17
CA GLN A 122 -1.47 -1.54 -12.45
C GLN A 122 -0.94 -2.94 -12.78
N PRO A 123 -1.40 -3.98 -12.06
CA PRO A 123 -0.92 -5.35 -12.25
C PRO A 123 -1.36 -5.99 -13.58
N HIS A 124 -2.14 -5.29 -14.43
CA HIS A 124 -2.82 -5.87 -15.60
C HIS A 124 -2.32 -5.38 -16.97
N LEU A 125 -1.33 -4.48 -17.03
CA LEU A 125 -0.90 -3.85 -18.30
C LEU A 125 0.00 -4.72 -19.20
N THR A 126 0.26 -5.97 -18.83
CA THR A 126 1.24 -6.84 -19.50
C THR A 126 0.64 -7.86 -20.48
N LYS A 127 -0.69 -7.89 -20.65
CA LYS A 127 -1.31 -8.75 -21.68
C LYS A 127 -1.31 -8.15 -23.09
N THR A 128 -0.81 -6.92 -23.30
CA THR A 128 -0.59 -6.41 -24.66
C THR A 128 0.77 -6.90 -25.18
N PRO A 129 0.81 -7.81 -26.17
CA PRO A 129 2.07 -8.30 -26.71
C PRO A 129 2.77 -7.14 -27.44
N GLY A 130 3.93 -6.70 -26.97
CA GLY A 130 4.81 -5.78 -27.73
C GLY A 130 5.44 -4.61 -26.97
N VAL A 131 5.04 -4.30 -25.73
CA VAL A 131 5.58 -3.12 -25.04
C VAL A 131 6.85 -3.46 -24.24
N ALA A 132 8.00 -3.29 -24.89
CA ALA A 132 9.31 -3.28 -24.22
C ALA A 132 9.52 -1.94 -23.52
N PHE A 133 9.22 -1.87 -22.21
CA PHE A 133 9.56 -0.70 -21.41
C PHE A 133 11.09 -0.64 -21.19
N THR A 134 11.70 0.48 -21.61
CA THR A 134 13.10 0.81 -21.29
C THR A 134 13.15 1.77 -20.09
N PRO A 135 14.20 1.77 -19.25
CA PRO A 135 14.20 2.43 -17.94
C PRO A 135 14.20 3.97 -17.96
N LYS A 136 14.07 4.60 -19.13
CA LYS A 136 14.24 6.06 -19.32
C LYS A 136 13.04 6.78 -19.93
N GLN A 137 11.91 6.11 -20.14
CA GLN A 137 10.69 6.78 -20.61
C GLN A 137 9.68 6.88 -19.47
N SER A 138 9.18 8.10 -19.22
CA SER A 138 8.04 8.35 -18.35
C SER A 138 6.88 7.40 -18.70
N PRO A 139 6.11 6.87 -17.73
CA PRO A 139 5.33 5.65 -17.93
C PRO A 139 4.06 5.79 -18.80
N ILE A 140 3.87 6.88 -19.56
CA ILE A 140 2.61 7.12 -20.26
C ILE A 140 2.88 7.59 -21.70
N PRO A 141 2.94 6.67 -22.68
CA PRO A 141 2.62 6.99 -24.06
C PRO A 141 1.15 7.45 -24.16
N PRO A 142 0.83 8.50 -24.93
CA PRO A 142 -0.52 9.06 -25.02
C PRO A 142 -1.59 8.05 -25.49
N GLU A 143 -1.20 7.06 -26.30
CA GLU A 143 -2.07 5.97 -26.78
C GLU A 143 -2.57 5.04 -25.65
N MET A 144 -1.86 4.96 -24.50
CA MET A 144 -2.25 4.12 -23.36
C MET A 144 -3.36 4.71 -22.48
N ARG A 145 -3.73 5.99 -22.68
CA ARG A 145 -4.86 6.61 -21.95
C ARG A 145 -6.21 6.08 -22.41
N GLU A 146 -6.32 5.67 -23.67
CA GLU A 146 -7.56 5.14 -24.26
C GLU A 146 -7.78 3.66 -23.89
N ALA A 147 -6.71 2.88 -23.78
CA ALA A 147 -6.80 1.47 -23.37
C ALA A 147 -7.11 1.27 -21.88
N ALA A 148 -6.75 2.21 -21.01
CA ALA A 148 -7.11 2.17 -19.59
C ALA A 148 -8.61 2.42 -19.34
N GLN A 149 -9.33 2.99 -20.32
CA GLN A 149 -10.77 3.30 -20.24
C GLN A 149 -11.69 2.10 -20.54
N THR A 150 -11.14 0.94 -20.93
CA THR A 150 -11.93 -0.24 -21.34
C THR A 150 -11.98 -1.38 -20.33
N GLN A 151 -11.40 -1.23 -19.13
CA GLN A 151 -11.67 -2.15 -18.01
C GLN A 151 -13.03 -1.82 -17.39
N PRO A 152 -13.84 -2.81 -16.94
CA PRO A 152 -15.06 -2.52 -16.22
C PRO A 152 -14.70 -1.69 -14.97
N ASP A 153 -15.27 -0.50 -14.92
CA ASP A 153 -14.98 0.61 -14.03
C ASP A 153 -15.42 0.30 -12.59
N THR A 154 -14.82 -0.71 -11.95
CA THR A 154 -15.08 -0.98 -10.53
C THR A 154 -14.34 0.08 -9.72
N CYS A 155 -15.14 1.00 -9.17
CA CYS A 155 -14.70 2.01 -8.21
C CYS A 155 -13.89 1.33 -7.07
N PRO A 156 -12.67 1.81 -6.77
CA PRO A 156 -11.85 1.20 -5.72
C PRO A 156 -12.56 1.28 -4.37
N VAL A 157 -12.45 0.23 -3.57
CA VAL A 157 -13.03 0.21 -2.22
C VAL A 157 -11.92 0.45 -1.21
N VAL A 158 -12.08 1.47 -0.37
CA VAL A 158 -11.12 1.82 0.68
C VAL A 158 -11.82 1.79 2.03
N VAL A 159 -11.32 0.95 2.94
CA VAL A 159 -11.75 0.92 4.33
C VAL A 159 -10.80 1.77 5.16
N LEU A 160 -11.33 2.73 5.90
CA LEU A 160 -10.58 3.49 6.90
C LEU A 160 -10.88 2.90 8.28
N GLY A 161 -9.85 2.34 8.91
CA GLY A 161 -9.91 1.59 10.15
C GLY A 161 -9.17 2.29 11.28
N GLY A 162 -9.65 2.08 12.50
CA GLY A 162 -8.99 2.52 13.72
C GLY A 162 -9.26 1.55 14.86
N TYR A 163 -8.29 1.43 15.76
CA TYR A 163 -8.42 0.71 17.03
C TYR A 163 -8.18 1.66 18.20
N SER A 164 -9.06 1.65 19.20
CA SER A 164 -8.95 2.45 20.43
C SER A 164 -8.80 3.95 20.11
N TYR A 165 -7.65 4.56 20.39
CA TYR A 165 -7.33 5.93 20.02
C TYR A 165 -7.38 6.17 18.51
N GLY A 166 -6.94 5.21 17.69
CA GLY A 166 -7.10 5.28 16.24
C GLY A 166 -8.58 5.39 15.83
N SER A 167 -9.49 4.74 16.54
CA SER A 167 -10.95 4.87 16.33
C SER A 167 -11.44 6.27 16.69
N LEU A 168 -10.86 6.90 17.72
CA LEU A 168 -11.19 8.28 18.10
C LEU A 168 -10.74 9.26 17.01
N ILE A 169 -9.53 9.11 16.47
CA ILE A 169 -9.05 9.93 15.35
C ILE A 169 -9.92 9.70 14.11
N LEU A 170 -10.20 8.44 13.77
CA LEU A 170 -11.04 8.06 12.64
C LEU A 170 -12.43 8.71 12.68
N LYS A 171 -13.07 8.74 13.85
CA LYS A 171 -14.38 9.39 14.05
C LYS A 171 -14.38 10.89 13.74
N ASN A 172 -13.21 11.53 13.78
CA ASN A 172 -13.05 12.96 13.55
C ASN A 172 -12.44 13.28 12.17
N LEU A 173 -12.19 12.27 11.32
CA LEU A 173 -11.62 12.51 9.99
C LEU A 173 -12.60 13.32 9.14
N PRO A 174 -12.07 14.26 8.32
CA PRO A 174 -12.88 14.93 7.33
C PRO A 174 -13.29 13.96 6.20
N PRO A 175 -14.32 14.28 5.41
CA PRO A 175 -14.67 13.53 4.21
C PRO A 175 -13.46 13.36 3.28
N VAL A 176 -13.39 12.22 2.59
CA VAL A 176 -12.28 11.90 1.67
C VAL A 176 -12.02 12.96 0.60
N PRO A 177 -13.03 13.63 0.01
CA PRO A 177 -12.76 14.76 -0.89
C PRO A 177 -11.92 15.86 -0.24
N THR A 178 -12.13 16.15 1.04
CA THR A 178 -11.34 17.12 1.82
C THR A 178 -9.95 16.58 2.13
N ILE A 179 -9.80 15.28 2.41
CA ILE A 179 -8.49 14.63 2.60
C ILE A 179 -7.64 14.73 1.33
N LEU A 180 -8.24 14.54 0.16
CA LEU A 180 -7.54 14.53 -1.13
C LEU A 180 -7.32 15.93 -1.73
N GLN A 181 -8.05 16.94 -1.28
CA GLN A 181 -7.96 18.30 -1.82
C GLN A 181 -6.52 18.87 -1.82
N PRO A 182 -5.71 18.75 -0.74
CA PRO A 182 -4.33 19.24 -0.71
C PRO A 182 -3.40 18.57 -1.74
N PHE A 183 -3.78 17.38 -2.23
CA PHE A 183 -2.98 16.56 -3.14
C PHE A 183 -3.37 16.74 -4.62
N SER A 184 -4.41 17.54 -4.90
CA SER A 184 -4.88 17.78 -6.27
C SER A 184 -3.88 18.60 -7.11
N ALA A 185 -3.24 19.58 -6.50
CA ALA A 185 -2.20 20.44 -7.08
C ALA A 185 -1.22 20.88 -5.98
N PRO A 186 -0.40 19.95 -5.45
CA PRO A 186 0.49 20.27 -4.35
C PRO A 186 1.60 21.22 -4.81
N LEU A 187 2.06 22.07 -3.89
CA LEU A 187 3.23 22.91 -4.14
C LEU A 187 4.48 22.02 -4.19
N ALA A 188 5.35 22.27 -5.17
CA ALA A 188 6.59 21.50 -5.32
C ALA A 188 7.43 21.52 -4.04
N GLY A 189 7.83 20.34 -3.56
CA GLY A 189 8.61 20.18 -2.33
C GLY A 189 7.82 20.31 -1.02
N SER A 190 6.49 20.46 -1.07
CA SER A 190 5.63 20.34 0.12
C SER A 190 5.47 18.89 0.58
N ALA A 191 5.03 18.66 1.82
CA ALA A 191 4.65 17.33 2.32
C ALA A 191 3.72 16.58 1.36
N ALA A 192 2.71 17.28 0.82
CA ALA A 192 1.74 16.69 -0.10
C ALA A 192 2.37 16.23 -1.41
N ASP A 193 3.31 17.00 -1.96
CA ASP A 193 4.07 16.62 -3.16
C ASP A 193 4.98 15.42 -2.90
N GLU A 194 5.70 15.43 -1.77
CA GLU A 194 6.56 14.32 -1.34
C GLU A 194 5.77 13.02 -1.12
N ILE A 195 4.57 13.10 -0.54
CA ILE A 195 3.66 11.96 -0.38
C ILE A 195 3.27 11.39 -1.75
N ILE A 196 2.85 12.23 -2.71
CA ILE A 196 2.48 11.77 -4.06
C ILE A 196 3.69 11.17 -4.77
N LEU A 197 4.84 11.80 -4.68
CA LEU A 197 6.09 11.31 -5.27
C LEU A 197 6.46 9.94 -4.69
N ARG A 198 6.35 9.77 -3.37
CA ARG A 198 6.58 8.49 -2.71
C ARG A 198 5.59 7.42 -3.19
N ALA A 199 4.30 7.74 -3.27
CA ALA A 199 3.27 6.83 -3.76
C ALA A 199 3.55 6.37 -5.19
N ARG A 200 3.90 7.30 -6.08
CA ARG A 200 4.28 6.99 -7.47
C ARG A 200 5.51 6.10 -7.55
N LYS A 201 6.56 6.42 -6.79
CA LYS A 201 7.83 5.67 -6.81
C LYS A 201 7.63 4.23 -6.36
N LEU A 202 6.93 4.02 -5.25
CA LEU A 202 6.66 2.68 -4.73
C LEU A 202 5.75 1.89 -5.68
N ALA A 203 4.70 2.52 -6.23
CA ALA A 203 3.82 1.83 -7.16
C ALA A 203 4.54 1.45 -8.48
N ALA A 204 5.39 2.33 -9.00
CA ALA A 204 6.22 2.03 -10.17
C ALA A 204 7.17 0.85 -9.91
N GLN A 205 7.76 0.77 -8.71
CA GLN A 205 8.59 -0.35 -8.31
C GLN A 205 7.78 -1.66 -8.27
N SER A 206 6.61 -1.67 -7.63
CA SER A 206 5.74 -2.85 -7.59
C SER A 206 5.29 -3.30 -8.98
N ASN A 207 4.91 -2.36 -9.84
CA ASN A 207 4.52 -2.67 -11.21
C ASN A 207 5.69 -3.31 -11.99
N LEU A 208 6.92 -2.80 -11.80
CA LEU A 208 8.12 -3.36 -12.43
C LEU A 208 8.46 -4.75 -11.89
N ASP A 209 8.39 -4.95 -10.57
CA ASP A 209 8.64 -6.24 -9.93
C ASP A 209 7.65 -7.29 -10.44
N TRP A 210 6.38 -6.92 -10.58
CA TRP A 210 5.35 -7.77 -11.17
C TRP A 210 5.66 -8.12 -12.63
N ILE A 211 6.07 -7.15 -13.45
CA ILE A 211 6.45 -7.37 -14.86
C ILE A 211 7.62 -8.36 -14.96
N ASN A 212 8.64 -8.20 -14.12
CA ASN A 212 9.81 -9.07 -14.12
C ASN A 212 9.42 -10.50 -13.71
N LEU A 213 8.61 -10.63 -12.65
CA LEU A 213 8.11 -11.92 -12.19
C LEU A 213 7.31 -12.66 -13.27
N ALA A 214 6.38 -11.96 -13.95
CA ALA A 214 5.61 -12.53 -15.05
C ALA A 214 6.52 -12.97 -16.22
N ARG A 215 7.57 -12.21 -16.53
CA ARG A 215 8.55 -12.58 -17.57
C ARG A 215 9.35 -13.83 -17.18
N ASP A 216 9.80 -13.91 -15.94
CA ASP A 216 10.59 -15.06 -15.47
C ASP A 216 9.76 -16.35 -15.46
N GLU A 217 8.48 -16.28 -15.09
CA GLU A 217 7.56 -17.42 -15.22
C GLU A 217 7.38 -17.87 -16.68
N THR A 218 7.20 -16.94 -17.62
CA THR A 218 7.08 -17.31 -19.04
C THR A 218 8.36 -17.94 -19.59
N ARG A 219 9.53 -17.51 -19.12
CA ARG A 219 10.83 -18.12 -19.48
C ARG A 219 10.97 -19.52 -18.90
N ALA A 220 10.63 -19.71 -17.62
CA ALA A 220 10.67 -21.01 -16.97
C ALA A 220 9.77 -22.04 -17.67
N ARG A 221 8.58 -21.62 -18.13
CA ARG A 221 7.66 -22.49 -18.90
C ARG A 221 8.21 -22.86 -20.28
N LYS A 222 8.87 -21.94 -20.98
CA LYS A 222 9.52 -22.26 -22.27
C LYS A 222 10.67 -23.25 -22.10
N SER A 223 11.38 -23.23 -20.97
CA SER A 223 12.41 -24.22 -20.67
C SER A 223 11.86 -25.58 -20.21
N SER A 224 10.69 -25.62 -19.53
CA SER A 224 10.11 -26.89 -19.05
C SER A 224 9.21 -27.59 -20.07
N SER A 225 8.64 -26.86 -21.04
CA SER A 225 7.86 -27.43 -22.17
C SER A 225 8.73 -28.03 -23.28
N GLY A 226 10.06 -27.97 -23.15
CA GLY A 226 11.03 -28.44 -24.14
C GLY A 226 11.86 -29.61 -23.64
N HIS A 227 11.24 -30.72 -23.24
CA HIS A 227 11.96 -31.98 -23.06
C HIS A 227 11.14 -33.19 -23.52
N ASP A 228 10.85 -33.24 -24.82
CA ASP A 228 10.74 -34.49 -25.55
C ASP A 228 11.11 -34.22 -27.02
N LEU A 229 12.40 -34.33 -27.31
CA LEU A 229 12.98 -35.05 -28.43
C LEU A 229 14.50 -34.85 -28.39
N THR A 230 15.16 -35.98 -28.38
CA THR A 230 16.60 -36.17 -28.49
C THR A 230 17.20 -35.36 -29.64
N SER A 231 18.20 -34.52 -29.34
CA SER A 231 19.30 -34.23 -30.27
C SER A 231 20.52 -33.78 -29.45
N PRO A 232 21.69 -34.39 -29.68
CA PRO A 232 22.90 -34.04 -28.95
C PRO A 232 23.33 -32.62 -29.31
N VAL A 233 23.75 -31.88 -28.28
CA VAL A 233 24.44 -30.60 -28.41
C VAL A 233 25.74 -30.82 -29.19
N MET A 234 25.76 -30.39 -30.46
CA MET A 234 26.99 -30.17 -31.22
C MET A 234 27.48 -28.75 -30.91
N ILE A 235 28.49 -28.64 -30.05
CA ILE A 235 29.29 -27.43 -29.91
C ILE A 235 30.21 -27.34 -31.13
N GLY A 236 29.94 -26.38 -32.02
CA GLY A 236 30.76 -26.09 -33.18
C GLY A 236 30.38 -24.74 -33.77
N GLY A 237 31.18 -23.71 -33.48
CA GLY A 237 30.96 -22.35 -33.99
C GLY A 237 32.16 -21.46 -33.66
N GLU A 238 32.72 -20.86 -34.71
CA GLU A 238 33.98 -20.12 -34.70
C GLU A 238 33.80 -18.72 -34.06
N GLU A 239 34.56 -18.40 -33.02
CA GLU A 239 34.48 -17.13 -32.27
C GLU A 239 35.24 -15.97 -32.96
N THR A 240 34.92 -15.63 -34.22
CA THR A 240 35.53 -14.47 -34.90
C THR A 240 34.56 -13.32 -35.11
N SER A 241 35.02 -12.10 -34.77
CA SER A 241 34.24 -10.87 -34.86
C SER A 241 34.19 -10.30 -36.30
N PRO A 242 33.16 -9.49 -36.65
CA PRO A 242 32.75 -9.21 -38.04
C PRO A 242 33.76 -8.42 -38.89
N HIS A 243 34.83 -7.89 -38.30
CA HIS A 243 35.85 -7.09 -39.00
C HIS A 243 37.09 -7.89 -39.43
N LYS A 244 37.13 -9.22 -39.23
CA LYS A 244 38.26 -10.07 -39.60
C LYS A 244 37.99 -11.03 -40.78
N ARG A 245 36.87 -10.90 -41.48
CA ARG A 245 36.57 -11.76 -42.62
C ARG A 245 37.25 -11.23 -43.88
N ARG A 246 38.31 -11.89 -44.35
CA ARG A 246 38.85 -11.73 -45.72
C ARG A 246 38.69 -13.03 -46.51
N SER A 247 38.26 -12.83 -47.76
CA SER A 247 38.00 -13.84 -48.78
C SER A 247 39.21 -14.75 -49.01
N SER A 248 38.96 -16.05 -49.11
CA SER A 248 39.96 -17.08 -49.40
C SER A 248 40.44 -16.98 -50.84
N ARG A 249 41.71 -16.60 -51.02
CA ARG A 249 42.60 -17.07 -52.11
C ARG A 249 44.04 -16.64 -51.81
N ASP A 250 44.97 -17.53 -52.16
CA ASP A 250 46.44 -17.44 -52.11
C ASP A 250 47.07 -17.79 -50.74
N VAL A 251 47.36 -19.05 -50.42
CA VAL A 251 48.43 -19.96 -50.93
C VAL A 251 49.85 -19.49 -50.54
N LYS A 252 50.40 -20.20 -49.53
CA LYS A 252 51.82 -20.46 -49.20
C LYS A 252 52.71 -19.31 -48.69
N ARG A 253 53.17 -19.41 -47.44
CA ARG A 253 54.56 -19.78 -47.07
C ARG A 253 54.81 -19.74 -45.54
N ASN A 254 55.26 -20.89 -45.04
CA ASN A 254 56.28 -21.22 -44.01
C ASN A 254 56.66 -20.28 -42.86
N LEU A 255 57.07 -20.99 -41.78
CA LEU A 255 58.04 -20.68 -40.71
C LEU A 255 57.40 -20.22 -39.38
N GLU A 256 57.09 -21.14 -38.46
CA GLU A 256 57.97 -21.80 -37.45
C GLU A 256 58.28 -20.89 -36.25
N GLY A 257 58.01 -21.39 -35.04
CA GLY A 257 58.66 -20.91 -33.82
C GLY A 257 57.74 -20.48 -32.68
N GLY A 258 57.68 -21.31 -31.63
CA GLY A 258 57.88 -20.80 -30.26
C GLY A 258 56.66 -20.57 -29.38
N THR A 259 56.34 -21.59 -28.58
CA THR A 259 56.18 -21.53 -27.11
C THR A 259 55.59 -20.25 -26.47
N ARG A 260 54.50 -20.39 -25.70
CA ARG A 260 54.54 -20.58 -24.22
C ARG A 260 53.18 -20.24 -23.60
N LEU A 261 52.74 -21.14 -22.73
CA LEU A 261 51.57 -21.11 -21.88
C LEU A 261 51.77 -20.11 -20.72
N GLU A 262 50.76 -19.31 -20.35
CA GLU A 262 50.45 -19.03 -18.94
C GLU A 262 49.05 -18.44 -18.73
N ILE A 263 48.31 -19.10 -17.84
CA ILE A 263 47.00 -18.73 -17.30
C ILE A 263 47.29 -18.08 -15.95
N ARG A 264 46.75 -16.87 -15.67
CA ARG A 264 46.09 -16.56 -14.38
C ARG A 264 45.54 -15.13 -14.21
N THR A 265 44.27 -15.11 -13.81
CA THR A 265 43.58 -14.24 -12.81
C THR A 265 43.58 -12.70 -12.92
N ARG A 266 42.34 -12.20 -13.01
CA ARG A 266 41.69 -11.14 -12.19
C ARG A 266 42.55 -10.00 -11.64
N LEU A 267 42.28 -8.78 -12.12
CA LEU A 267 41.85 -7.58 -11.37
C LEU A 267 42.21 -6.31 -12.15
N ARG A 268 41.20 -5.49 -12.50
CA ARG A 268 41.28 -4.03 -12.77
C ARG A 268 39.87 -3.50 -12.48
N SER A 269 39.57 -2.69 -11.47
CA SER A 269 40.12 -1.38 -11.05
C SER A 269 40.21 -0.35 -12.16
N LEU A 270 39.88 0.89 -11.77
CA LEU A 270 39.90 2.18 -12.49
C LEU A 270 38.56 2.61 -13.09
N SER A 271 37.90 3.65 -12.58
CA SER A 271 38.33 5.07 -12.39
C SER A 271 38.03 5.91 -13.63
N HIS A 272 37.19 6.92 -13.38
CA HIS A 272 36.99 8.19 -14.07
C HIS A 272 36.94 8.23 -15.61
N ARG A 273 35.78 8.69 -16.10
CA ARG A 273 35.79 9.77 -17.10
C ARG A 273 34.59 10.70 -16.90
N ARG A 274 34.89 11.90 -16.41
CA ARG A 274 34.05 13.11 -16.53
C ARG A 274 33.77 13.34 -18.01
N HIS A 275 32.52 13.58 -18.35
CA HIS A 275 32.18 14.37 -19.52
C HIS A 275 31.07 15.35 -19.11
N ASP A 276 31.44 16.62 -19.02
CA ASP A 276 30.50 17.73 -19.06
C ASP A 276 29.77 17.67 -20.40
N HIS A 277 28.44 17.65 -20.36
CA HIS A 277 27.62 18.26 -21.38
C HIS A 277 26.35 18.83 -20.75
N ASN A 278 26.22 20.13 -20.98
CA ASN A 278 25.15 21.04 -20.63
C ASN A 278 23.86 20.60 -21.37
N GLU A 279 22.91 19.98 -20.67
CA GLU A 279 21.56 19.76 -21.19
C GLU A 279 20.55 20.58 -20.40
N ALA A 280 19.81 21.39 -21.15
CA ALA A 280 18.75 22.26 -20.67
C ALA A 280 17.71 21.48 -19.85
N ILE A 281 17.32 22.06 -18.73
CA ILE A 281 16.24 21.59 -17.87
C ILE A 281 14.94 21.65 -18.68
N SER A 282 14.56 20.54 -19.30
CA SER A 282 13.19 20.31 -19.73
C SER A 282 12.38 19.91 -18.49
N THR A 283 11.54 20.83 -18.03
CA THR A 283 10.52 20.59 -17.00
C THR A 283 9.68 19.36 -17.37
N PRO A 284 9.53 18.35 -16.50
CA PRO A 284 8.55 17.30 -16.74
C PRO A 284 7.15 17.91 -16.60
N ASP A 285 6.39 17.83 -17.68
CA ASP A 285 4.98 18.19 -17.76
C ASP A 285 4.18 17.29 -16.79
N THR A 286 3.95 17.76 -15.55
CA THR A 286 3.23 17.02 -14.52
C THR A 286 1.73 17.03 -14.80
N LYS A 287 1.28 16.30 -15.82
CA LYS A 287 -0.16 16.08 -16.06
C LYS A 287 -0.69 15.17 -14.96
N SER A 288 -1.45 15.74 -14.03
CA SER A 288 -2.06 15.06 -12.89
C SER A 288 -2.91 13.87 -13.34
N VAL A 289 -2.68 12.70 -12.75
CA VAL A 289 -3.61 11.58 -12.85
C VAL A 289 -4.78 11.92 -11.92
N SER A 290 -5.96 12.09 -12.49
CA SER A 290 -7.21 12.23 -11.73
C SER A 290 -7.50 10.93 -11.00
N ILE A 291 -7.49 10.93 -9.66
CA ILE A 291 -7.86 9.76 -8.86
C ILE A 291 -9.36 9.50 -9.03
N THR A 292 -9.75 8.26 -9.36
CA THR A 292 -11.13 7.81 -9.23
C THR A 292 -11.50 7.78 -7.75
N MET A 293 -12.51 8.55 -7.34
CA MET A 293 -12.93 8.65 -5.95
C MET A 293 -13.33 7.26 -5.41
N PRO A 294 -12.67 6.73 -4.36
CA PRO A 294 -13.00 5.40 -3.83
C PRO A 294 -14.33 5.38 -3.09
N ASN A 295 -14.98 4.21 -3.08
CA ASN A 295 -16.09 3.93 -2.18
C ASN A 295 -15.55 3.67 -0.77
N ILE A 296 -15.91 4.55 0.16
CA ILE A 296 -15.38 4.56 1.52
C ILE A 296 -16.23 3.74 2.46
N ARG A 297 -15.55 2.97 3.31
CA ARG A 297 -16.12 2.19 4.39
C ARG A 297 -15.31 2.41 5.67
N TYR A 298 -15.87 2.11 6.83
CA TYR A 298 -15.25 2.41 8.12
C TYR A 298 -15.24 1.20 9.07
N ILE A 299 -14.12 0.95 9.74
CA ILE A 299 -14.05 -0.01 10.86
C ILE A 299 -13.58 0.70 12.13
N LEU A 300 -14.31 0.49 13.22
CA LEU A 300 -13.97 0.99 14.54
C LEU A 300 -13.86 -0.20 15.50
N ILE A 301 -12.65 -0.46 16.01
CA ILE A 301 -12.43 -1.49 17.03
C ILE A 301 -12.22 -0.81 18.38
N SER A 302 -12.93 -1.26 19.41
CA SER A 302 -12.93 -0.70 20.77
C SER A 302 -13.01 0.85 20.79
N PRO A 303 -14.04 1.45 20.16
CA PRO A 303 -14.13 2.91 20.06
C PRO A 303 -14.24 3.58 21.43
N LEU A 304 -13.38 4.56 21.68
CA LEU A 304 -13.39 5.32 22.94
C LEU A 304 -14.67 6.14 23.13
N THR A 305 -15.19 6.13 24.36
CA THR A 305 -16.34 6.95 24.76
C THR A 305 -15.93 7.99 25.81
N PRO A 306 -16.69 9.09 25.98
CA PRO A 306 -16.48 10.02 27.08
C PRO A 306 -16.66 9.33 28.44
N PRO A 307 -15.81 9.61 29.46
CA PRO A 307 -14.86 10.73 29.54
C PRO A 307 -13.46 10.43 28.99
N VAL A 308 -13.10 9.17 28.73
CA VAL A 308 -11.74 8.79 28.33
C VAL A 308 -11.34 9.47 27.02
N SER A 309 -12.24 9.50 26.03
CA SER A 309 -11.99 10.24 24.78
C SER A 309 -11.68 11.73 25.00
N THR A 310 -12.32 12.35 26.00
CA THR A 310 -12.14 13.77 26.33
C THR A 310 -10.83 14.03 27.08
N VAL A 311 -10.30 13.06 27.82
CA VAL A 311 -9.02 13.18 28.51
C VAL A 311 -7.84 13.01 27.55
N VAL A 312 -7.95 12.05 26.63
CA VAL A 312 -6.84 11.67 25.74
C VAL A 312 -6.74 12.60 24.52
N ALA A 313 -7.83 13.26 24.13
CA ALA A 313 -7.81 14.33 23.12
C ALA A 313 -8.83 15.45 23.46
N PRO A 314 -8.55 16.32 24.44
CA PRO A 314 -9.51 17.32 24.91
C PRO A 314 -9.93 18.32 23.85
N ALA A 315 -9.07 18.64 22.87
CA ALA A 315 -9.42 19.58 21.79
C ALA A 315 -10.35 18.96 20.74
N LEU A 316 -10.34 17.62 20.58
CA LEU A 316 -11.38 16.89 19.83
C LEU A 316 -12.67 16.77 20.67
N GLY A 317 -12.55 16.74 22.01
CA GLY A 317 -13.68 16.76 22.94
C GLY A 317 -14.37 18.12 23.12
N TYR A 318 -13.65 19.25 23.03
CA TYR A 318 -14.24 20.59 23.28
C TYR A 318 -15.16 21.08 22.15
N LYS A 319 -15.03 20.54 20.93
CA LYS A 319 -15.99 20.77 19.84
C LYS A 319 -17.29 19.95 19.98
N ILE A 320 -17.47 19.19 21.07
CA ILE A 320 -18.70 18.42 21.36
C ILE A 320 -19.93 19.33 21.58
N TRP A 321 -19.77 20.64 21.81
CA TRP A 321 -20.91 21.55 22.04
C TRP A 321 -21.29 22.47 20.86
N SER A 322 -20.38 23.03 20.05
CA SER A 322 -20.72 24.29 19.34
C SER A 322 -20.67 24.38 17.81
N LYS A 323 -20.30 23.34 17.04
CA LYS A 323 -20.51 23.26 15.57
C LYS A 323 -19.84 22.00 15.00
N SER A 324 -20.55 21.20 14.19
CA SER A 324 -20.10 20.03 13.39
C SER A 324 -20.30 18.60 13.93
N ARG A 325 -20.90 18.39 15.11
CA ARG A 325 -21.16 17.03 15.62
C ARG A 325 -22.19 16.26 14.78
N GLU A 326 -23.13 16.97 14.16
CA GLU A 326 -24.14 16.41 13.24
C GLU A 326 -23.50 15.99 11.90
N ASP A 327 -22.66 16.85 11.30
CA ASP A 327 -22.12 16.62 9.95
C ASP A 327 -21.24 15.35 9.82
N TYR A 328 -20.30 15.10 10.74
CA TYR A 328 -19.37 13.96 10.59
C TYR A 328 -19.93 12.63 11.10
N GLN A 329 -20.80 12.65 12.12
CA GLN A 329 -21.52 11.45 12.54
C GLN A 329 -22.50 10.98 11.46
N GLU A 330 -23.14 11.94 10.76
CA GLU A 330 -23.90 11.65 9.56
C GLU A 330 -23.06 11.04 8.45
N VAL A 331 -21.80 11.48 8.26
CA VAL A 331 -20.91 10.91 7.24
C VAL A 331 -20.67 9.42 7.53
N ILE A 332 -20.30 9.05 8.76
CA ILE A 332 -20.06 7.63 9.10
C ILE A 332 -21.33 6.80 8.93
N ALA A 333 -22.50 7.32 9.30
CA ALA A 333 -23.77 6.63 9.12
C ALA A 333 -24.14 6.42 7.63
N LYS A 334 -23.82 7.37 6.75
CA LYS A 334 -24.07 7.29 5.31
C LYS A 334 -23.19 6.23 4.61
N HIS A 335 -22.04 5.90 5.18
CA HIS A 335 -21.11 4.89 4.66
C HIS A 335 -21.30 3.53 5.34
N ALA A 336 -20.86 2.44 4.68
CA ALA A 336 -20.82 1.13 5.32
C ALA A 336 -19.82 1.18 6.49
N CYS A 337 -20.29 0.98 7.71
CA CYS A 337 -19.47 1.08 8.91
C CYS A 337 -19.72 -0.09 9.85
N LEU A 338 -18.64 -0.61 10.44
CA LEU A 338 -18.68 -1.60 11.51
C LEU A 338 -18.01 -1.04 12.77
N ALA A 339 -18.71 -1.12 13.90
CA ALA A 339 -18.11 -0.95 15.21
C ALA A 339 -18.07 -2.29 15.97
N ILE A 340 -16.88 -2.75 16.34
CA ILE A 340 -16.68 -3.95 17.15
C ILE A 340 -16.20 -3.53 18.54
N TYR A 341 -16.87 -3.97 19.60
CA TYR A 341 -16.53 -3.62 20.97
C TYR A 341 -16.82 -4.75 21.94
N GLY A 342 -16.12 -4.76 23.06
CA GLY A 342 -16.32 -5.74 24.12
C GLY A 342 -17.26 -5.24 25.22
N ASP A 343 -17.96 -6.16 25.87
CA ASP A 343 -18.84 -5.84 27.01
C ASP A 343 -18.07 -5.61 28.33
N GLN A 344 -16.81 -6.03 28.40
CA GLN A 344 -15.88 -5.85 29.53
C GLN A 344 -14.81 -4.77 29.27
N ASP A 345 -15.02 -3.86 28.31
CA ASP A 345 -14.09 -2.78 28.02
C ASP A 345 -14.02 -1.77 29.20
N ILE A 346 -12.85 -1.72 29.85
CA ILE A 346 -12.59 -0.85 31.01
C ILE A 346 -12.48 0.64 30.66
N PHE A 347 -12.21 0.99 29.40
CA PHE A 347 -12.08 2.36 28.93
C PHE A 347 -13.38 2.89 28.33
N SER A 348 -14.23 2.00 27.83
CA SER A 348 -15.47 2.37 27.16
C SER A 348 -16.65 1.56 27.65
N SER A 349 -17.67 2.25 28.17
CA SER A 349 -18.88 1.57 28.62
C SER A 349 -19.62 0.95 27.43
N ALA A 350 -19.81 -0.37 27.47
CA ALA A 350 -20.58 -1.11 26.46
C ALA A 350 -21.99 -0.53 26.27
N LYS A 351 -22.65 -0.13 27.36
CA LYS A 351 -23.96 0.56 27.30
C LYS A 351 -23.88 1.85 26.47
N LYS A 352 -22.87 2.69 26.69
CA LYS A 352 -22.70 3.94 25.91
C LYS A 352 -22.45 3.66 24.43
N ILE A 353 -21.65 2.64 24.11
CA ILE A 353 -21.39 2.26 22.72
C ILE A 353 -22.66 1.71 22.08
N ARG A 354 -23.46 0.93 22.81
CA ARG A 354 -24.75 0.40 22.35
C ARG A 354 -25.73 1.53 22.07
N ASP A 355 -25.94 2.44 23.03
CA ASP A 355 -26.82 3.61 22.87
C ASP A 355 -26.39 4.47 21.67
N TRP A 356 -25.08 4.70 21.51
CA TRP A 356 -24.53 5.42 20.35
C TRP A 356 -24.74 4.67 19.03
N SER A 357 -24.56 3.35 19.03
CA SER A 357 -24.77 2.49 17.86
C SER A 357 -26.23 2.49 17.43
N ASP A 358 -27.15 2.40 18.38
CA ASP A 358 -28.59 2.38 18.11
C ASP A 358 -29.06 3.72 17.53
N GLN A 359 -28.51 4.84 18.02
CA GLN A 359 -28.73 6.16 17.42
C GLN A 359 -28.28 6.22 15.95
N LEU A 360 -27.10 5.68 15.63
CA LEU A 360 -26.60 5.67 14.24
C LEU A 360 -27.38 4.70 13.35
N LYS A 361 -27.83 3.55 13.87
CA LYS A 361 -28.68 2.60 13.13
C LYS A 361 -30.06 3.16 12.83
N ALA A 362 -30.61 3.99 13.72
CA ALA A 362 -31.92 4.61 13.54
C ALA A 362 -31.95 5.71 12.47
N ALA A 363 -30.80 6.22 12.03
CA ALA A 363 -30.73 7.26 11.02
C ALA A 363 -31.23 6.74 9.64
N PRO A 364 -32.02 7.52 8.88
CA PRO A 364 -32.47 7.15 7.55
C PRO A 364 -31.26 6.86 6.65
N THR A 365 -31.32 5.79 5.85
CA THR A 365 -30.24 5.35 4.93
C THR A 365 -28.94 4.90 5.61
N SER A 366 -28.94 4.71 6.92
CA SER A 366 -27.76 4.25 7.66
C SER A 366 -27.30 2.87 7.19
N ARG A 367 -25.99 2.74 6.98
CA ARG A 367 -25.31 1.46 6.72
C ARG A 367 -24.38 1.08 7.87
N PHE A 368 -24.67 1.60 9.06
CA PHE A 368 -23.92 1.34 10.27
C PHE A 368 -24.34 0.01 10.90
N THR A 369 -23.34 -0.79 11.26
CA THR A 369 -23.50 -2.06 11.96
C THR A 369 -22.60 -2.08 13.18
N SER A 370 -22.99 -2.85 14.20
CA SER A 370 -22.16 -3.01 15.38
C SER A 370 -22.23 -4.42 15.94
N VAL A 371 -21.10 -4.90 16.44
CA VAL A 371 -20.93 -6.23 17.03
C VAL A 371 -20.39 -6.06 18.45
N GLU A 372 -21.20 -6.49 19.41
CA GLU A 372 -20.81 -6.57 20.82
C GLU A 372 -20.28 -7.97 21.12
N VAL A 373 -19.04 -8.07 21.56
CA VAL A 373 -18.37 -9.35 21.85
C VAL A 373 -18.38 -9.59 23.35
N ALA A 374 -19.17 -10.59 23.77
CA ALA A 374 -19.24 -10.98 25.18
C ALA A 374 -17.90 -11.49 25.71
N GLY A 375 -17.51 -11.05 26.90
CA GLY A 375 -16.25 -11.36 27.57
C GLY A 375 -15.03 -10.62 27.03
N ALA A 376 -15.16 -9.78 26.00
CA ALA A 376 -14.03 -9.05 25.45
C ALA A 376 -13.73 -7.78 26.24
N GLY A 377 -12.47 -7.60 26.61
CA GLY A 377 -11.94 -6.37 27.14
C GLY A 377 -11.39 -5.48 26.03
N HIS A 378 -10.82 -4.33 26.41
CA HIS A 378 -10.31 -3.36 25.45
C HIS A 378 -9.17 -3.90 24.59
N PHE A 379 -8.29 -4.70 25.19
CA PHE A 379 -7.07 -5.25 24.59
C PHE A 379 -7.27 -6.60 23.88
N TRP A 380 -8.50 -7.13 23.89
CA TRP A 380 -8.85 -8.40 23.23
C TRP A 380 -7.98 -9.58 23.67
N ALA A 381 -7.54 -9.60 24.93
CA ALA A 381 -6.58 -10.57 25.47
C ALA A 381 -7.25 -11.81 26.11
N GLU A 382 -8.57 -11.74 26.31
CA GLU A 382 -9.36 -12.77 26.96
C GLU A 382 -9.47 -14.04 26.09
N PRO A 383 -9.77 -15.22 26.69
CA PRO A 383 -9.95 -16.45 25.92
C PRO A 383 -11.07 -16.31 24.88
N ASP A 384 -10.85 -16.90 23.70
CA ASP A 384 -11.82 -16.98 22.58
C ASP A 384 -12.28 -15.64 21.95
N VAL A 385 -11.91 -14.49 22.51
CA VAL A 385 -12.35 -13.19 21.96
C VAL A 385 -11.65 -12.82 20.66
N GLU A 386 -10.40 -13.27 20.46
CA GLU A 386 -9.71 -13.13 19.17
C GLU A 386 -10.45 -13.87 18.06
N VAL A 387 -10.93 -15.10 18.33
CA VAL A 387 -11.69 -15.88 17.34
C VAL A 387 -12.96 -15.14 16.95
N ARG A 388 -13.69 -14.60 17.94
CA ARG A 388 -14.90 -13.81 17.70
C ARG A 388 -14.61 -12.51 16.94
N LEU A 389 -13.49 -11.85 17.23
CA LEU A 389 -13.05 -10.66 16.48
C LEU A 389 -12.78 -11.01 15.01
N ARG A 390 -12.04 -12.09 14.75
CA ARG A 390 -11.76 -12.56 13.39
C ARG A 390 -13.04 -12.91 12.64
N SER A 391 -13.96 -13.67 13.24
CA SER A 391 -15.25 -14.00 12.63
C SER A 391 -16.07 -12.75 12.31
N ALA A 392 -16.13 -11.75 13.21
CA ALA A 392 -16.84 -10.51 12.95
C ALA A 392 -16.22 -9.69 11.79
N LEU A 393 -14.88 -9.72 11.66
CA LEU A 393 -14.18 -9.08 10.54
C LEU A 393 -14.44 -9.83 9.22
N GLU A 394 -14.37 -11.15 9.22
CA GLU A 394 -14.63 -12.00 8.04
C GLU A 394 -16.07 -11.85 7.52
N GLU A 395 -17.06 -11.92 8.42
CA GLU A 395 -18.48 -11.77 8.08
C GLU A 395 -18.76 -10.39 7.46
N TRP A 396 -18.29 -9.32 8.12
CA TRP A 396 -18.49 -7.98 7.60
C TRP A 396 -17.73 -7.75 6.30
N GLU A 397 -16.51 -8.26 6.21
CA GLU A 397 -15.71 -8.16 4.99
C GLU A 397 -16.45 -8.80 3.81
N HIS A 398 -17.11 -9.95 3.99
CA HIS A 398 -17.94 -10.58 2.95
C HIS A 398 -19.07 -9.67 2.46
N ASP A 399 -19.79 -9.02 3.39
CA ASP A 399 -20.87 -8.08 3.09
C ASP A 399 -20.38 -6.82 2.37
N ILE A 400 -19.10 -6.49 2.54
CA ILE A 400 -18.48 -5.29 1.99
C ILE A 400 -17.56 -5.49 0.79
N ARG A 401 -17.51 -6.70 0.24
CA ARG A 401 -16.77 -6.99 -1.00
C ARG A 401 -17.35 -6.23 -2.20
#